data_AF-A0A6L9QS75-F1
#
_entry.id   AF-A0A6L9QS75-F1
#
_cell.length_a   1.000
_cell.length_b   1.000
_cell.length_c   1.000
_cell.angle_alpha   90.00
_cell.angle_beta   90.00
_cell.angle_gamma   90.00
#
_symmetry.space_group_name_H-M   'P 1'
#
loop_
_entity.id
_entity.type
_entity.pdbx_description
1 polymer ?
#
loop_
_entity_poly.entity_id
_entity_poly.type
_entity_poly.pdbx_seq_one_letter_code
_entity_poly.pdbx_strand_id
1 'polypeptide(L)' 'MSADSPSRPSPPGHVLLAPDRFPGALTAAQAARHLAAGLRRARPDVPLVELPVADGGEGTVEAAVA' A
#
# COMPACT_ATOMS: atom_id res chain seq x y z
N MET A 1 -37.38 0.08 13.91
CA MET A 1 -37.53 -0.27 12.48
C MET A 1 -36.52 0.56 11.72
N SER A 2 -35.26 0.12 11.67
CA SER A 2 -34.20 0.86 10.95
C SER A 2 -34.08 0.23 9.58
N ALA A 3 -34.37 1.01 8.54
CA ALA A 3 -34.35 0.54 7.17
C ALA A 3 -32.95 0.05 6.80
N ASP A 4 -32.88 -1.19 6.32
CA ASP A 4 -31.73 -1.74 5.61
C ASP A 4 -31.52 -0.86 4.37
N SER A 5 -30.50 0.01 4.45
CA SER A 5 -30.15 0.89 3.33
C SER A 5 -29.40 0.03 2.31
N PRO A 6 -29.79 0.02 1.02
CA PRO A 6 -29.17 -0.86 0.05
C PRO A 6 -27.66 -0.54 -0.04
N SER A 7 -26.83 -1.53 0.26
CA SER A 7 -25.37 -1.43 0.15
C SER A 7 -25.01 -1.08 -1.29
N ARG A 8 -24.52 0.14 -1.52
CA ARG A 8 -23.96 0.50 -2.83
C ARG A 8 -22.84 -0.48 -3.15
N PRO A 9 -22.75 -1.02 -4.37
CA PRO A 9 -21.61 -1.83 -4.75
C PRO A 9 -20.35 -0.98 -4.54
N SER A 10 -19.43 -1.48 -3.70
CA SER A 10 -18.14 -0.84 -3.56
C SER A 10 -17.51 -0.75 -4.95
N PRO A 11 -16.92 0.41 -5.33
CA PRO A 11 -16.11 0.46 -6.54
C PRO A 11 -15.06 -0.66 -6.48
N PRO A 12 -14.61 -1.18 -7.63
CA PRO A 12 -13.59 -2.24 -7.64
C PRO A 12 -12.45 -1.83 -6.69
N GLY A 13 -12.24 -2.66 -5.67
CA GLY A 13 -11.32 -2.34 -4.57
C GLY A 13 -9.90 -2.19 -5.08
N HIS A 14 -9.11 -1.31 -4.45
CA HIS A 14 -7.68 -1.18 -4.68
C HIS A 14 -6.91 -1.62 -3.43
N VAL A 15 -5.66 -2.01 -3.61
CA VAL A 15 -4.75 -2.35 -2.52
C VAL A 15 -3.77 -1.21 -2.33
N LEU A 16 -3.76 -0.64 -1.12
CA LEU A 16 -2.75 0.33 -0.69
C LEU A 16 -1.57 -0.40 -0.05
N LEU A 17 -0.39 -0.20 -0.60
CA LEU A 17 0.87 -0.70 -0.06
C LEU A 17 1.55 0.43 0.71
N ALA A 18 1.37 0.42 2.02
CA ALA A 18 1.99 1.39 2.93
C ALA A 18 3.02 0.76 3.87
N PRO A 19 4.10 0.15 3.34
CA PRO A 19 5.14 -0.42 4.19
C PRO A 19 6.05 0.66 4.77
N ASP A 20 6.59 0.37 5.94
CA ASP A 20 7.77 1.04 6.49
C ASP A 20 9.05 0.28 6.06
N ARG A 21 10.21 0.83 6.40
CA ARG A 21 11.51 0.22 6.18
C ARG A 21 11.70 -1.06 6.98
N PHE A 22 12.58 -1.91 6.45
CA PHE A 22 13.18 -3.03 7.17
C PHE A 22 14.62 -2.65 7.53
N PRO A 23 14.91 -2.31 8.79
CA PRO A 23 16.24 -1.83 9.20
C PRO A 23 17.36 -2.76 8.75
N GLY A 24 18.38 -2.21 8.09
CA GLY A 24 19.52 -2.97 7.58
C GLY A 24 19.24 -3.85 6.34
N ALA A 25 18.00 -3.86 5.82
CA ALA A 25 17.62 -4.72 4.70
C ALA A 25 16.98 -3.94 3.53
N LEU A 26 15.87 -3.23 3.77
CA LEU A 26 15.11 -2.55 2.72
C LEU A 26 14.64 -1.18 3.19
N THR A 27 14.70 -0.18 2.31
CA THR A 27 13.95 1.06 2.49
C THR A 27 12.45 0.80 2.32
N ALA A 28 11.60 1.70 2.83
CA ALA A 28 10.15 1.62 2.66
C ALA A 28 9.76 1.53 1.17
N ALA A 29 10.42 2.33 0.31
CA ALA A 29 10.21 2.28 -1.14
C ALA A 29 10.61 0.94 -1.78
N GLN A 30 11.71 0.33 -1.33
CA GLN A 30 12.12 -1.00 -1.80
C GLN A 30 11.09 -2.07 -1.39
N ALA A 31 10.61 -2.02 -0.14
CA ALA A 31 9.57 -2.92 0.34
C ALA A 31 8.28 -2.78 -0.49
N ALA A 32 7.83 -1.54 -0.77
CA ALA A 32 6.64 -1.29 -1.59
C ALA A 32 6.78 -1.90 -2.99
N ARG A 33 7.93 -1.70 -3.64
CA ARG A 33 8.21 -2.26 -4.97
C ARG A 33 8.18 -3.79 -4.98
N HIS A 34 8.78 -4.44 -3.98
CA HIS A 34 8.80 -5.90 -3.89
C HIS A 34 7.41 -6.48 -3.64
N LEU A 35 6.62 -5.85 -2.77
CA LEU A 35 5.22 -6.21 -2.52
C LEU A 35 4.38 -6.03 -3.78
N ALA A 36 4.51 -4.89 -4.46
CA ALA A 36 3.79 -4.60 -5.70
C ALA A 36 4.14 -5.60 -6.81
N ALA A 37 5.41 -5.96 -6.95
CA ALA A 37 5.84 -6.99 -7.90
C ALA A 37 5.21 -8.36 -7.58
N GLY A 38 5.13 -8.75 -6.31
CA GLY A 38 4.46 -9.98 -5.88
C GLY A 38 2.97 -9.97 -6.18
N LEU A 39 2.29 -8.88 -5.84
CA LEU A 39 0.86 -8.70 -6.07
C LEU A 39 0.51 -8.67 -7.55
N ARG A 40 1.27 -7.96 -8.38
CA ARG A 40 1.07 -7.95 -9.85
C ARG A 40 1.22 -9.35 -10.45
N ARG A 41 2.12 -10.19 -9.91
CA ARG A 41 2.25 -11.59 -10.35
C ARG A 41 1.06 -12.45 -9.92
N ALA A 42 0.57 -12.28 -8.70
CA ALA A 42 -0.49 -13.13 -8.14
C ALA A 42 -1.90 -12.69 -8.54
N ARG A 43 -2.12 -11.38 -8.70
CA ARG A 43 -3.41 -10.73 -8.92
C ARG A 43 -3.22 -9.50 -9.84
N PRO A 44 -2.97 -9.70 -11.14
CA PRO A 44 -2.67 -8.62 -12.08
C PRO A 44 -3.80 -7.60 -12.24
N ASP A 45 -5.05 -8.01 -12.02
CA ASP A 45 -6.23 -7.16 -12.22
C ASP A 45 -6.55 -6.26 -11.02
N VAL A 46 -5.82 -6.37 -9.91
CA VAL A 46 -6.05 -5.56 -8.72
C VAL A 46 -5.31 -4.23 -8.85
N PRO A 47 -6.02 -3.08 -8.82
CA PRO A 47 -5.37 -1.77 -8.77
C PRO A 47 -4.50 -1.64 -7.52
N LEU A 48 -3.28 -1.14 -7.69
CA LEU A 48 -2.29 -1.00 -6.62
C LEU A 48 -1.88 0.47 -6.49
N VAL A 49 -1.82 0.94 -5.24
CA VAL A 49 -1.26 2.24 -4.89
C VAL A 49 -0.08 1.98 -3.95
N GLU A 50 1.11 2.45 -4.33
CA GLU A 50 2.31 2.38 -3.49
C GLU A 50 2.43 3.69 -2.71
N LEU A 51 2.49 3.63 -1.38
CA LEU A 51 2.62 4.78 -0.49
C LEU A 51 3.60 4.45 0.64
N PRO A 52 4.91 4.42 0.39
CA PRO A 52 5.90 4.18 1.43
C PRO A 52 5.74 5.16 2.59
N VAL A 53 5.83 4.67 3.83
CA VAL A 53 5.67 5.50 5.03
C VAL A 53 6.92 5.44 5.91
N ALA A 54 7.01 6.39 6.84
CA ALA A 54 8.00 6.43 7.90
C ALA A 54 7.43 7.19 9.11
N ASP A 55 7.99 6.96 10.30
CA ASP A 55 7.48 7.46 11.58
C ASP A 55 8.13 8.77 12.08
N GLY A 56 9.01 9.38 11.27
CA GLY A 56 9.80 10.55 11.68
C GLY A 56 11.27 10.24 11.96
N GLY A 57 11.64 8.96 12.00
CA GLY A 57 13.03 8.51 12.13
C GLY A 57 13.83 8.51 10.82
N GLU A 58 14.95 7.78 10.85
CA GLU A 58 15.81 7.56 9.68
C GLU A 58 15.02 6.90 8.53
N GLY A 59 15.07 7.48 7.34
CA GLY A 59 14.28 7.04 6.17
C GLY A 59 13.01 7.87 5.92
N THR A 60 12.71 8.86 6.78
CA THR A 60 11.49 9.69 6.64
C THR A 60 11.52 10.60 5.44
N VAL A 61 12.67 11.20 5.13
CA VAL A 61 12.80 12.07 3.95
C VAL A 61 12.59 11.25 2.69
N GLU A 62 13.19 10.07 2.63
CA GLU A 62 13.07 9.12 1.52
C GLU A 62 11.63 8.65 1.33
N ALA A 63 10.90 8.37 2.42
CA ALA A 63 9.48 8.01 2.34
C ALA A 63 8.60 9.17 1.85
N ALA A 64 8.90 10.41 2.26
CA ALA A 64 8.10 11.58 1.90
C ALA A 64 8.24 12.00 0.43
N VAL A 65 9.35 11.65 -0.24
CA VAL A 65 9.60 11.97 -1.66
C VAL A 65 9.29 10.81 -2.62
N ALA A 66 8.84 9.67 -2.09
CA ALA A 66 8.68 8.42 -2.83
C ALA A 66 7.38 8.30 -3.64
#